data_AF-A0A9Q3YUL1-F1
#
_entry.id   AF-A0A9Q3YUL1-F1
#
_cell.length_a   1.000
_cell.length_b   1.000
_cell.length_c   1.000
_cell.angle_alpha   90.00
_cell.angle_beta   90.00
_cell.angle_gamma   90.00
#
_symmetry.space_group_name_H-M   'P 1'
#
loop_
_entity.id
_entity.type
_entity.pdbx_description
1 polymer ?
#
loop_
_entity_poly.entity_id
_entity_poly.type
_entity_poly.pdbx_seq_one_letter_code
_entity_poly.pdbx_strand_id
1 'polypeptide(L)'
;MTKTIFPENQSSIHTLTSNCLINLHELLSNNVHLLEDMDPVEPRGVKSFGLLESAINRQLTGFGNLYKYDTVFLNAATLTFGVIKNHSFHNGNKRAGLLALIKHLYVNNYVLSPSLESIEIYEFLVSIADSKIENFSNKYKKKYTFIRNKEEKKNHHWETDTLIRFIAFWIKKNSEPKAKTIKGNVKISFLKRVLNNKNILLDQSGSNIEVYIEKENKFLGIFKFGTKKAFFKNYSLGNNRTEISKQTLAQLRKDFNLTKTNGIDDTFFYDDDAFLDMEIKTYKKLIYQLSKT
;
A
#
# COMPACT_ATOMS: atom_id res chain seq x y z
N MET A 1 -19.96 -45.08 -6.33
CA MET A 1 -20.52 -43.74 -6.07
C MET A 1 -19.92 -43.23 -4.76
N THR A 2 -19.02 -42.27 -4.83
CA THR A 2 -18.69 -41.37 -3.72
C THR A 2 -18.09 -40.13 -4.35
N LYS A 3 -18.97 -39.25 -4.83
CA LYS A 3 -18.60 -37.88 -5.21
C LYS A 3 -18.21 -37.17 -3.91
N THR A 4 -16.92 -36.95 -3.72
CA THR A 4 -16.43 -36.04 -2.68
C THR A 4 -16.74 -34.63 -3.15
N ILE A 5 -17.83 -34.07 -2.62
CA ILE A 5 -18.23 -32.69 -2.83
C ILE A 5 -17.25 -31.84 -2.00
N PHE A 6 -16.21 -31.32 -2.65
CA PHE A 6 -15.44 -30.21 -2.09
C PHE A 6 -16.16 -28.91 -2.46
N PRO A 7 -16.42 -27.99 -1.52
CA PRO A 7 -16.97 -26.71 -1.86
C PRO A 7 -15.93 -25.91 -2.67
N GLU A 8 -16.23 -25.72 -3.95
CA GLU A 8 -15.59 -24.73 -4.81
C GLU A 8 -15.84 -23.32 -4.25
N ASN A 9 -14.87 -22.75 -3.50
CA ASN A 9 -14.53 -21.30 -3.44
C ASN A 9 -13.58 -20.96 -2.26
N GLN A 10 -12.32 -21.39 -2.31
CA GLN A 10 -11.24 -20.66 -1.65
C GLN A 10 -10.37 -20.08 -2.76
N SER A 11 -10.50 -18.77 -3.02
CA SER A 11 -9.58 -18.06 -3.91
C SER A 11 -8.15 -18.26 -3.40
N SER A 12 -7.29 -18.90 -4.20
CA SER A 12 -5.87 -19.11 -3.87
C SER A 12 -5.19 -17.79 -3.53
N ILE A 13 -4.43 -17.74 -2.43
CA ILE A 13 -3.64 -16.56 -2.04
C ILE A 13 -2.62 -16.27 -3.14
N HIS A 14 -2.58 -15.03 -3.62
CA HIS A 14 -1.56 -14.58 -4.56
C HIS A 14 -0.26 -14.28 -3.80
N THR A 15 0.83 -14.97 -4.13
CA THR A 15 2.15 -14.75 -3.54
C THR A 15 3.00 -13.79 -4.39
N LEU A 16 4.05 -13.22 -3.81
CA LEU A 16 5.01 -12.39 -4.56
C LEU A 16 6.20 -13.26 -4.99
N THR A 17 6.87 -12.84 -6.06
CA THR A 17 8.09 -13.49 -6.54
C THR A 17 9.31 -12.66 -6.15
N SER A 18 10.49 -13.28 -6.17
CA SER A 18 11.77 -12.57 -5.95
C SER A 18 11.97 -11.43 -6.94
N ASN A 19 11.60 -11.63 -8.22
CA ASN A 19 11.68 -10.57 -9.23
C ASN A 19 10.75 -9.40 -8.91
N CYS A 20 9.54 -9.67 -8.42
CA CYS A 20 8.63 -8.61 -7.96
C CYS A 20 9.29 -7.79 -6.84
N LEU A 21 9.90 -8.44 -5.86
CA LEU A 21 10.53 -7.76 -4.73
C LEU A 21 11.80 -6.98 -5.14
N ILE A 22 12.57 -7.48 -6.10
CA ILE A 22 13.71 -6.76 -6.69
C ILE A 22 13.21 -5.49 -7.39
N ASN A 23 12.18 -5.60 -8.24
CA ASN A 23 11.59 -4.45 -8.91
C ASN A 23 11.07 -3.41 -7.90
N LEU A 24 10.39 -3.84 -6.84
CA LEU A 24 9.95 -2.95 -5.75
C LEU A 24 11.14 -2.21 -5.09
N HIS A 25 12.27 -2.88 -4.90
CA HIS A 25 13.48 -2.28 -4.33
C HIS A 25 14.16 -1.30 -5.30
N GLU A 26 14.26 -1.66 -6.57
CA GLU A 26 14.83 -0.80 -7.61
C GLU A 26 14.03 0.49 -7.76
N LEU A 27 12.70 0.44 -7.61
CA LEU A 27 11.85 1.63 -7.64
C LEU A 27 12.21 2.66 -6.57
N LEU A 28 12.62 2.22 -5.38
CA LEU A 28 13.10 3.12 -4.32
C LEU A 28 14.39 3.84 -4.73
N SER A 29 15.19 3.24 -5.61
CA SER A 29 16.47 3.76 -6.08
C SER A 29 16.31 4.62 -7.34
N ASN A 30 15.38 4.26 -8.23
CA ASN A 30 15.19 4.93 -9.53
C ASN A 30 14.24 6.12 -9.46
N ASN A 31 13.37 6.20 -8.43
CA ASN A 31 12.37 7.24 -8.29
C ASN A 31 12.66 8.25 -7.17
N VAL A 32 13.93 8.51 -6.88
CA VAL A 32 14.35 9.53 -5.90
C VAL A 32 13.70 10.89 -6.20
N HIS A 33 13.51 11.20 -7.49
CA HIS A 33 12.84 12.43 -7.95
C HIS A 33 11.36 12.52 -7.54
N LEU A 34 10.64 11.40 -7.41
CA LEU A 34 9.25 11.39 -6.87
C LEU A 34 9.24 11.68 -5.37
N LEU A 35 10.40 11.54 -4.75
CA LEU A 35 10.61 11.57 -3.32
C LEU A 35 11.60 12.69 -2.98
N GLU A 36 11.38 13.92 -3.48
CA GLU A 36 12.08 15.13 -3.03
C GLU A 36 12.20 15.11 -1.49
N ASP A 37 13.43 15.29 -1.00
CA ASP A 37 13.91 15.14 0.39
C ASP A 37 14.36 13.74 0.84
N MET A 38 14.17 12.66 0.08
CA MET A 38 14.61 11.32 0.46
C MET A 38 16.08 11.03 0.19
N ASP A 39 16.71 10.35 1.16
CA ASP A 39 18.00 9.70 0.92
C ASP A 39 17.82 8.50 -0.03
N PRO A 40 18.58 8.44 -1.14
CA PRO A 40 18.54 7.31 -2.05
C PRO A 40 18.88 6.02 -1.32
N VAL A 41 18.41 4.88 -1.84
CA VAL A 41 18.84 3.58 -1.33
C VAL A 41 20.26 3.34 -1.81
N GLU A 42 21.24 3.58 -0.95
CA GLU A 42 22.65 3.30 -1.23
C GLU A 42 23.30 2.52 -0.05
N PRO A 43 24.02 1.42 -0.30
CA PRO A 43 24.20 0.76 -1.60
C PRO A 43 22.89 0.12 -2.09
N ARG A 44 22.60 0.25 -3.38
CA ARG A 44 21.44 -0.39 -4.02
C ARG A 44 21.65 -1.88 -4.30
N GLY A 45 20.56 -2.59 -4.56
CA GLY A 45 20.58 -3.97 -5.04
C GLY A 45 20.56 -5.06 -3.96
N VAL A 46 20.43 -6.29 -4.44
CA VAL A 46 20.37 -7.51 -3.64
C VAL A 46 21.74 -7.81 -3.05
N LYS A 47 21.81 -7.93 -1.72
CA LYS A 47 23.01 -8.36 -0.99
C LYS A 47 23.19 -9.88 -1.07
N SER A 48 22.10 -10.64 -0.97
CA SER A 48 22.13 -12.10 -1.07
C SER A 48 20.82 -12.64 -1.63
N PHE A 49 20.91 -13.30 -2.78
CA PHE A 49 19.77 -13.98 -3.40
C PHE A 49 19.25 -15.13 -2.53
N GLY A 50 20.11 -15.86 -1.83
CA GLY A 50 19.67 -16.92 -0.91
C GLY A 50 18.81 -16.38 0.25
N LEU A 51 19.15 -15.21 0.78
CA LEU A 51 18.36 -14.55 1.83
C LEU A 51 17.06 -13.97 1.28
N LEU A 52 17.06 -13.49 0.03
CA LEU A 52 15.88 -13.04 -0.69
C LEU A 52 14.90 -14.19 -0.92
N GLU A 53 15.38 -15.29 -1.50
CA GLU A 53 14.62 -16.52 -1.72
C GLU A 53 14.10 -17.08 -0.41
N SER A 54 14.90 -17.06 0.66
CA SER A 54 14.44 -17.45 1.99
C SER A 54 13.27 -16.60 2.46
N ALA A 55 13.31 -15.27 2.26
CA ALA A 55 12.21 -14.38 2.65
C ALA A 55 10.92 -14.65 1.84
N ILE A 56 11.05 -14.88 0.53
CA ILE A 56 9.92 -15.16 -0.38
C ILE A 56 9.30 -16.54 -0.11
N ASN A 57 10.13 -17.59 0.01
CA ASN A 57 9.64 -18.96 0.16
C ASN A 57 8.94 -19.22 1.51
N ARG A 58 9.05 -18.31 2.48
CA ARG A 58 8.22 -18.33 3.70
C ARG A 58 6.72 -18.33 3.38
N GLN A 59 6.32 -17.69 2.28
CA GLN A 59 4.93 -17.66 1.82
C GLN A 59 4.39 -19.05 1.47
N LEU A 60 5.28 -19.99 1.13
CA LEU A 60 4.95 -21.33 0.67
C LEU A 60 5.26 -22.41 1.72
N THR A 61 5.64 -22.02 2.94
CA THR A 61 5.93 -22.96 4.03
C THR A 61 4.69 -23.80 4.34
N GLY A 62 4.83 -25.12 4.35
CA GLY A 62 3.72 -26.05 4.56
C GLY A 62 4.17 -27.51 4.51
N PHE A 63 3.20 -28.42 4.62
CA PHE A 63 3.40 -29.85 4.44
C PHE A 63 2.29 -30.43 3.55
N GLY A 64 2.67 -31.10 2.47
CA GLY A 64 1.72 -31.56 1.45
C GLY A 64 0.91 -30.38 0.89
N ASN A 65 -0.42 -30.48 0.96
CA ASN A 65 -1.34 -29.43 0.50
C ASN A 65 -1.76 -28.46 1.62
N LEU A 66 -1.12 -28.52 2.79
CA LEU A 66 -1.42 -27.67 3.94
C LEU A 66 -0.34 -26.60 4.10
N TYR A 67 -0.70 -25.35 3.82
CA TYR A 67 0.18 -24.20 4.06
C TYR A 67 0.13 -23.77 5.53
N LYS A 68 1.29 -23.43 6.10
CA LYS A 68 1.41 -22.91 7.47
C LYS A 68 0.83 -21.51 7.60
N TYR A 69 1.01 -20.68 6.57
CA TYR A 69 0.55 -19.29 6.51
C TYR A 69 -0.58 -19.16 5.48
N ASP A 70 -1.71 -19.78 5.82
CA ASP A 70 -2.87 -20.10 4.96
C ASP A 70 -3.91 -18.97 4.83
N THR A 71 -3.66 -17.81 5.43
CA THR A 71 -4.49 -16.61 5.24
C THR A 71 -3.67 -15.49 4.61
N VAL A 72 -4.33 -14.62 3.85
CA VAL A 72 -3.70 -13.44 3.22
C VAL A 72 -2.84 -12.65 4.23
N PHE A 73 -3.33 -12.48 5.45
CA PHE A 73 -2.65 -11.71 6.50
C PHE A 73 -1.47 -12.46 7.12
N LEU A 74 -1.57 -13.79 7.31
CA LEU A 74 -0.43 -14.60 7.74
C LEU A 74 0.67 -14.63 6.69
N ASN A 75 0.28 -14.73 5.41
CA ASN A 75 1.19 -14.75 4.29
C ASN A 75 1.91 -13.39 4.12
N ALA A 76 1.14 -12.29 4.19
CA ALA A 76 1.69 -10.93 4.22
C ALA A 76 2.63 -10.71 5.41
N ALA A 77 2.26 -11.21 6.59
CA ALA A 77 3.06 -11.06 7.81
C ALA A 77 4.41 -11.78 7.71
N THR A 78 4.42 -13.04 7.26
CA THR A 78 5.65 -13.82 7.15
C THR A 78 6.60 -13.28 6.07
N LEU A 79 6.03 -12.80 4.96
CA LEU A 79 6.79 -12.11 3.90
C LEU A 79 7.41 -10.83 4.44
N THR A 80 6.60 -9.93 5.02
CA THR A 80 7.07 -8.65 5.55
C THR A 80 8.16 -8.84 6.61
N PHE A 81 7.94 -9.78 7.54
CA PHE A 81 8.93 -10.14 8.55
C PHE A 81 10.23 -10.65 7.91
N GLY A 82 10.13 -11.58 6.96
CA GLY A 82 11.28 -12.14 6.26
C GLY A 82 12.09 -11.09 5.53
N VAL A 83 11.45 -10.22 4.74
CA VAL A 83 12.12 -9.15 3.99
C VAL A 83 12.86 -8.18 4.92
N ILE A 84 12.24 -7.81 6.04
CA ILE A 84 12.85 -6.87 6.98
C ILE A 84 14.01 -7.51 7.75
N LYS A 85 13.87 -8.77 8.21
CA LYS A 85 14.85 -9.44 9.08
C LYS A 85 15.99 -10.12 8.33
N ASN A 86 15.75 -10.63 7.12
CA ASN A 86 16.77 -11.41 6.40
C ASN A 86 17.87 -10.52 5.79
N HIS A 87 17.69 -9.19 5.77
CA HIS A 87 18.66 -8.25 5.21
C HIS A 87 19.10 -8.63 3.78
N SER A 88 18.14 -9.04 2.95
CA SER A 88 18.38 -9.55 1.60
C SER A 88 18.93 -8.50 0.64
N PHE A 89 18.73 -7.21 0.94
CA PHE A 89 19.27 -6.06 0.21
C PHE A 89 20.40 -5.37 0.98
N HIS A 90 21.28 -4.68 0.27
CA HIS A 90 22.38 -3.93 0.88
C HIS A 90 21.88 -2.81 1.81
N ASN A 91 20.87 -2.07 1.36
CA ASN A 91 20.15 -1.09 2.16
C ASN A 91 18.65 -1.11 1.79
N GLY A 92 17.81 -0.41 2.55
CA GLY A 92 16.39 -0.24 2.23
C GLY A 92 15.49 -1.41 2.60
N ASN A 93 15.96 -2.40 3.38
CA ASN A 93 15.17 -3.58 3.76
C ASN A 93 13.83 -3.24 4.43
N LYS A 94 13.77 -2.23 5.29
CA LYS A 94 12.52 -1.75 5.91
C LYS A 94 11.55 -1.17 4.89
N ARG A 95 12.07 -0.36 3.95
CA ARG A 95 11.30 0.25 2.85
C ARG A 95 10.77 -0.83 1.90
N ALA A 96 11.62 -1.80 1.53
CA ALA A 96 11.22 -2.97 0.74
C ALA A 96 10.16 -3.82 1.44
N GLY A 97 10.27 -4.01 2.77
CA GLY A 97 9.27 -4.70 3.57
C GLY A 97 7.90 -4.02 3.56
N LEU A 98 7.87 -2.68 3.66
CA LEU A 98 6.63 -1.91 3.51
C LEU A 98 6.02 -2.07 2.11
N LEU A 99 6.82 -1.94 1.05
CA LEU A 99 6.32 -2.11 -0.32
C LEU A 99 5.82 -3.53 -0.58
N ALA A 100 6.52 -4.55 -0.04
CA ALA A 100 6.09 -5.94 -0.10
C ALA A 100 4.75 -6.16 0.60
N LEU A 101 4.57 -5.59 1.80
CA LEU A 101 3.30 -5.64 2.53
C LEU A 101 2.15 -5.04 1.71
N ILE A 102 2.33 -3.81 1.22
CA ILE A 102 1.32 -3.09 0.45
C ILE A 102 0.98 -3.83 -0.85
N LYS A 103 1.99 -4.25 -1.61
CA LYS A 103 1.78 -5.00 -2.87
C LYS A 103 1.09 -6.33 -2.60
N HIS A 104 1.50 -7.08 -1.58
CA HIS A 104 0.90 -8.36 -1.22
C HIS A 104 -0.58 -8.21 -0.84
N LEU A 105 -0.93 -7.24 0.00
CA LEU A 105 -2.33 -6.94 0.31
C LEU A 105 -3.11 -6.59 -0.96
N TYR A 106 -2.55 -5.74 -1.80
CA TYR A 106 -3.21 -5.25 -3.01
C TYR A 106 -3.56 -6.37 -3.99
N VAL A 107 -2.62 -7.26 -4.30
CA VAL A 107 -2.87 -8.40 -5.21
C VAL A 107 -3.84 -9.42 -4.60
N ASN A 108 -4.05 -9.37 -3.28
CA ASN A 108 -5.03 -10.18 -2.56
C ASN A 108 -6.32 -9.41 -2.21
N ASN A 109 -6.61 -8.29 -2.87
CA ASN A 109 -7.82 -7.47 -2.70
C ASN A 109 -7.96 -6.80 -1.33
N TYR A 110 -6.87 -6.42 -0.69
CA TYR A 110 -6.83 -5.60 0.52
C TYR A 110 -5.94 -4.37 0.33
N VAL A 111 -6.17 -3.34 1.14
CA VAL A 111 -5.27 -2.20 1.30
C VAL A 111 -5.13 -1.90 2.79
N LEU A 112 -4.03 -1.25 3.18
CA LEU A 112 -3.96 -0.68 4.53
C LEU A 112 -5.01 0.43 4.65
N SER A 113 -5.66 0.51 5.81
CA SER A 113 -6.72 1.48 6.06
C SER A 113 -6.20 2.91 5.85
N PRO A 114 -6.89 3.76 5.08
CA PRO A 114 -6.54 5.17 4.91
C PRO A 114 -6.60 5.97 6.22
N SER A 115 -7.28 5.46 7.25
CA SER A 115 -7.33 6.06 8.59
C SER A 115 -6.16 5.65 9.50
N LEU A 116 -5.30 4.72 9.04
CA LEU A 116 -4.13 4.29 9.79
C LEU A 116 -3.06 5.39 9.77
N GLU A 117 -2.60 5.79 10.94
CA GLU A 117 -1.61 6.86 11.08
C GLU A 117 -0.23 6.40 10.62
N SER A 118 0.45 7.22 9.81
CA SER A 118 1.78 6.89 9.29
C SER A 118 2.83 6.62 10.38
N ILE A 119 2.71 7.31 11.53
CA ILE A 119 3.61 7.10 12.67
C ILE A 119 3.48 5.69 13.25
N GLU A 120 2.27 5.13 13.27
CA GLU A 120 2.06 3.78 13.77
C GLU A 120 2.66 2.74 12.82
N ILE A 121 2.50 2.92 11.50
CA ILE A 121 3.11 2.06 10.50
C ILE A 121 4.65 2.11 10.61
N TYR A 122 5.20 3.30 10.80
CA TYR A 122 6.64 3.50 11.05
C TYR A 122 7.11 2.69 12.25
N GLU A 123 6.48 2.90 13.41
CA GLU A 123 6.85 2.22 14.65
C GLU A 123 6.68 0.70 14.54
N PHE A 124 5.66 0.24 13.83
CA PHE A 124 5.44 -1.17 13.55
C PHE A 124 6.62 -1.77 12.77
N LEU A 125 7.00 -1.18 11.63
CA LEU A 125 8.10 -1.68 10.80
C LEU A 125 9.45 -1.62 11.51
N VAL A 126 9.72 -0.54 12.25
CA VAL A 126 10.93 -0.42 13.07
C VAL A 126 10.95 -1.49 14.16
N SER A 127 9.81 -1.76 14.80
CA SER A 127 9.73 -2.81 15.82
C SER A 127 9.99 -4.22 15.26
N ILE A 128 9.65 -4.48 13.99
CA ILE A 128 10.06 -5.73 13.32
C ILE A 128 11.57 -5.77 13.17
N ALA A 129 12.18 -4.72 12.61
CA ALA A 129 13.62 -4.65 12.36
C ALA A 129 14.43 -4.85 13.65
N ASP A 130 14.03 -4.15 14.72
CA ASP A 130 14.68 -4.14 16.03
C ASP A 130 14.36 -5.38 16.89
N SER A 131 13.53 -6.33 16.41
CA SER A 131 13.02 -7.45 17.21
C SER A 131 12.25 -7.01 18.47
N LYS A 132 11.53 -5.89 18.41
CA LYS A 132 10.76 -5.26 19.51
C LYS A 132 9.24 -5.31 19.31
N ILE A 133 8.74 -6.28 18.55
CA ILE A 133 7.29 -6.41 18.27
C ILE A 133 6.47 -6.60 19.56
N GLU A 134 7.01 -7.28 20.57
CA GLU A 134 6.36 -7.40 21.88
C GLU A 134 6.19 -6.02 22.56
N ASN A 135 7.21 -5.16 22.47
CA ASN A 135 7.14 -3.78 22.99
C ASN A 135 6.09 -2.96 22.24
N PHE A 136 6.03 -3.09 20.90
CA PHE A 136 5.00 -2.46 20.09
C PHE A 136 3.59 -2.94 20.49
N SER A 137 3.39 -4.24 20.65
CA SER A 137 2.12 -4.80 21.13
C SER A 137 1.73 -4.22 22.49
N ASN A 138 2.68 -4.11 23.42
CA ASN A 138 2.43 -3.56 24.75
C ASN A 138 2.08 -2.06 24.70
N LYS A 139 2.76 -1.28 23.85
CA LYS A 139 2.46 0.15 23.63
C LYS A 139 1.04 0.35 23.10
N TYR A 140 0.62 -0.45 22.14
CA TYR A 140 -0.68 -0.33 21.48
C TYR A 140 -1.77 -1.26 22.05
N LYS A 141 -1.57 -1.87 23.21
CA LYS A 141 -2.48 -2.89 23.80
C LYS A 141 -3.94 -2.44 23.95
N LYS A 142 -4.18 -1.14 24.17
CA LYS A 142 -5.54 -0.57 24.28
C LYS A 142 -6.28 -0.58 22.94
N LYS A 143 -5.55 -0.45 21.83
CA LYS A 143 -6.07 -0.45 20.46
C LYS A 143 -6.10 -1.87 19.89
N TYR A 144 -5.11 -2.69 20.22
CA TYR A 144 -4.92 -4.05 19.70
C TYR A 144 -4.80 -5.08 20.82
N THR A 145 -5.94 -5.60 21.27
CA THR A 145 -5.97 -6.70 22.24
C THR A 145 -5.62 -8.03 21.56
N PHE A 146 -4.34 -8.39 21.60
CA PHE A 146 -3.86 -9.66 21.07
C PHE A 146 -3.94 -10.77 22.13
N ILE A 147 -4.57 -11.89 21.78
CA ILE A 147 -4.75 -13.02 22.67
C ILE A 147 -3.71 -14.11 22.32
N ARG A 148 -2.86 -14.41 23.30
CA ARG A 148 -1.93 -15.55 23.28
C ARG A 148 -2.62 -16.84 23.72
N ASN A 149 -2.29 -17.95 23.08
CA ASN A 149 -2.73 -19.29 23.47
C ASN A 149 -2.02 -19.76 24.76
N LYS A 150 -2.41 -20.93 25.30
CA LYS A 150 -1.86 -21.43 26.57
C LYS A 150 -0.34 -21.68 26.50
N GLU A 151 0.18 -22.12 25.36
CA GLU A 151 1.60 -22.43 25.17
C GLU A 151 2.43 -21.14 25.03
N GLU A 152 1.97 -20.20 24.20
CA GLU A 152 2.59 -18.89 24.01
C GLU A 152 2.68 -18.06 25.29
N LYS A 153 1.79 -18.32 26.27
CA LYS A 153 1.80 -17.69 27.59
C LYS A 153 2.87 -18.26 28.53
N LYS A 154 3.33 -19.50 28.30
CA LYS A 154 4.39 -20.12 29.10
C LYS A 154 5.77 -19.53 28.78
N ASN A 155 5.95 -19.05 27.56
CA ASN A 155 7.21 -18.49 27.10
C ASN A 155 7.40 -17.06 27.61
N HIS A 156 8.59 -16.78 28.14
CA HIS A 156 8.97 -15.45 28.64
C HIS A 156 9.11 -14.43 27.50
N HIS A 157 9.53 -14.88 26.32
CA HIS A 157 9.64 -14.10 25.09
C HIS A 157 8.81 -14.71 23.97
N TRP A 158 8.38 -13.87 23.02
CA TRP A 158 7.60 -14.33 21.88
C TRP A 158 8.48 -15.03 20.86
N GLU A 159 8.18 -16.30 20.60
CA GLU A 159 8.77 -17.05 19.49
C GLU A 159 8.34 -16.50 18.14
N THR A 160 9.06 -16.89 17.07
CA THR A 160 8.79 -16.43 15.71
C THR A 160 7.34 -16.62 15.29
N ASP A 161 6.72 -17.74 15.61
CA ASP A 161 5.33 -17.98 15.23
C ASP A 161 4.35 -17.05 15.96
N THR A 162 4.59 -16.76 17.24
CA THR A 162 3.84 -15.76 18.01
C THR A 162 4.00 -14.36 17.41
N LEU A 163 5.23 -14.00 17.01
CA LEU A 163 5.52 -12.74 16.34
C LEU A 163 4.73 -12.63 15.02
N ILE A 164 4.78 -13.66 14.17
CA ILE A 164 4.06 -13.67 12.88
C ILE A 164 2.54 -13.60 13.11
N ARG A 165 1.99 -14.31 14.09
CA ARG A 165 0.57 -14.23 14.45
C ARG A 165 0.15 -12.83 14.87
N PHE A 166 0.97 -12.16 15.68
CA PHE A 166 0.69 -10.78 16.08
C PHE A 166 0.76 -9.82 14.89
N ILE A 167 1.81 -9.92 14.06
CA ILE A 167 1.96 -9.11 12.84
C ILE A 167 0.74 -9.30 11.93
N ALA A 168 0.32 -10.55 11.69
CA ALA A 168 -0.87 -10.87 10.89
C ALA A 168 -2.15 -10.29 11.51
N PHE A 169 -2.30 -10.38 12.82
CA PHE A 169 -3.41 -9.78 13.56
C PHE A 169 -3.46 -8.25 13.38
N TRP A 170 -2.31 -7.58 13.54
CA TRP A 170 -2.21 -6.13 13.36
C TRP A 170 -2.52 -5.73 11.91
N ILE A 171 -1.96 -6.44 10.92
CA ILE A 171 -2.25 -6.19 9.49
C ILE A 171 -3.75 -6.34 9.25
N LYS A 172 -4.37 -7.44 9.70
CA LYS A 172 -5.81 -7.70 9.52
C LYS A 172 -6.67 -6.58 10.13
N LYS A 173 -6.31 -6.09 11.32
CA LYS A 173 -7.05 -5.02 12.00
C LYS A 173 -6.92 -3.66 11.33
N ASN A 174 -5.84 -3.46 10.58
CA ASN A 174 -5.51 -2.19 9.94
C ASN A 174 -5.57 -2.28 8.41
N SER A 175 -6.22 -3.31 7.88
CA SER A 175 -6.48 -3.46 6.45
C SER A 175 -7.97 -3.48 6.20
N GLU A 176 -8.39 -2.92 5.08
CA GLU A 176 -9.75 -3.00 4.58
C GLU A 176 -9.77 -3.66 3.20
N PRO A 177 -10.88 -4.31 2.81
CA PRO A 177 -11.01 -4.80 1.44
C PRO A 177 -10.77 -3.64 0.47
N LYS A 178 -9.93 -3.89 -0.53
CA LYS A 178 -9.79 -2.97 -1.66
C LYS A 178 -11.18 -2.75 -2.23
N ALA A 179 -11.63 -1.50 -2.31
CA ALA A 179 -12.92 -1.19 -2.90
C ALA A 179 -12.96 -1.75 -4.33
N LYS A 180 -13.79 -2.78 -4.56
CA LYS A 180 -13.93 -3.46 -5.87
C LYS A 180 -14.75 -2.64 -6.88
N THR A 181 -15.39 -1.58 -6.41
CA THR A 181 -16.16 -0.60 -7.18
C THR A 181 -16.50 0.51 -6.20
N ILE A 182 -16.40 1.77 -6.59
CA ILE A 182 -17.09 2.86 -5.92
C ILE A 182 -18.58 2.58 -6.14
N LYS A 183 -19.18 1.86 -5.20
CA LYS A 183 -20.63 1.71 -5.11
C LYS A 183 -21.16 2.91 -4.35
N GLY A 184 -21.53 3.97 -5.08
CA GLY A 184 -22.16 5.15 -4.51
C GLY A 184 -21.42 6.45 -4.81
N ASN A 185 -21.66 7.47 -3.99
CA ASN A 185 -20.99 8.75 -4.13
C ASN A 185 -19.57 8.68 -3.55
N VAL A 186 -18.65 9.50 -4.07
CA VAL A 186 -17.26 9.58 -3.57
C VAL A 186 -17.07 10.85 -2.77
N LYS A 187 -16.48 10.74 -1.58
CA LYS A 187 -16.13 11.94 -0.80
C LYS A 187 -15.20 12.88 -1.58
N ILE A 188 -15.50 14.18 -1.57
CA ILE A 188 -14.69 15.19 -2.25
C ILE A 188 -13.27 15.27 -1.69
N SER A 189 -13.10 15.07 -0.38
CA SER A 189 -11.78 14.98 0.24
C SER A 189 -10.92 13.86 -0.34
N PHE A 190 -11.54 12.70 -0.60
CA PHE A 190 -10.87 11.60 -1.28
C PHE A 190 -10.56 11.97 -2.73
N LEU A 191 -11.56 12.45 -3.49
CA LEU A 191 -11.40 12.86 -4.90
C LEU A 191 -10.28 13.89 -5.09
N LYS A 192 -10.22 14.92 -4.24
CA LYS A 192 -9.17 15.95 -4.30
C LYS A 192 -7.78 15.34 -4.12
N ARG A 193 -7.63 14.41 -3.16
CA ARG A 193 -6.37 13.67 -2.96
C ARG A 193 -6.00 12.84 -4.19
N VAL A 194 -6.98 12.18 -4.83
CA VAL A 194 -6.77 11.42 -6.08
C VAL A 194 -6.23 12.29 -7.20
N LEU A 195 -6.90 13.41 -7.45
CA LEU A 195 -6.64 14.25 -8.61
C LEU A 195 -5.30 14.98 -8.45
N ASN A 196 -5.01 15.49 -7.24
CA ASN A 196 -3.75 16.15 -6.94
C ASN A 196 -2.55 15.24 -7.26
N ASN A 197 -2.67 13.93 -7.04
CA ASN A 197 -1.60 12.97 -7.38
C ASN A 197 -1.31 12.86 -8.88
N LYS A 198 -2.28 13.23 -9.73
CA LYS A 198 -2.19 13.30 -11.19
C LYS A 198 -1.90 14.71 -11.71
N ASN A 199 -1.51 15.65 -10.84
CA ASN A 199 -1.35 17.07 -11.16
C ASN A 199 -2.63 17.72 -11.71
N ILE A 200 -3.79 17.19 -11.29
CA ILE A 200 -5.11 17.74 -11.58
C ILE A 200 -5.62 18.32 -10.27
N LEU A 201 -5.87 19.61 -10.23
CA LEU A 201 -6.33 20.31 -9.04
C LEU A 201 -7.85 20.33 -8.99
N LEU A 202 -8.40 20.32 -7.78
CA LEU A 202 -9.83 20.44 -7.51
C LEU A 202 -10.07 21.50 -6.45
N ASP A 203 -10.84 22.52 -6.83
CA ASP A 203 -11.36 23.54 -5.92
C ASP A 203 -12.87 23.42 -5.79
N GLN A 204 -13.39 23.62 -4.58
CA GLN A 204 -14.81 23.51 -4.30
C GLN A 204 -15.35 24.87 -3.86
N SER A 205 -16.45 25.29 -4.48
CA SER A 205 -17.24 26.46 -4.06
C SER A 205 -18.70 26.05 -3.92
N GLY A 206 -19.16 25.88 -2.69
CA GLY A 206 -20.53 25.42 -2.38
C GLY A 206 -20.80 24.02 -2.94
N SER A 207 -21.77 23.91 -3.84
CA SER A 207 -22.16 22.68 -4.53
C SER A 207 -21.44 22.47 -5.87
N ASN A 208 -20.47 23.31 -6.22
CA ASN A 208 -19.73 23.20 -7.47
C ASN A 208 -18.27 22.84 -7.17
N ILE A 209 -17.70 21.99 -8.03
CA ILE A 209 -16.27 21.71 -8.06
C ILE A 209 -15.71 22.16 -9.40
N GLU A 210 -14.61 22.89 -9.35
CA GLU A 210 -13.78 23.19 -10.51
C GLU A 210 -12.58 22.25 -10.49
N VAL A 211 -12.36 21.56 -11.59
CA VAL A 211 -11.23 20.66 -11.78
C VAL A 211 -10.39 21.20 -12.91
N TYR A 212 -9.07 21.27 -12.73
CA TYR A 212 -8.18 21.92 -13.69
C TYR A 212 -6.76 21.39 -13.64
N ILE A 213 -5.98 21.61 -14.69
CA ILE A 213 -4.52 21.39 -14.68
C ILE A 213 -3.85 22.77 -14.65
N GLU A 214 -2.72 22.90 -13.97
CA GLU A 214 -1.90 24.12 -14.07
C GLU A 214 -0.77 23.91 -15.07
N LYS A 215 -0.49 24.93 -15.89
CA LYS A 215 0.73 25.01 -16.69
C LYS A 215 1.58 26.16 -16.20
N GLU A 216 2.88 25.90 -16.12
CA GLU A 216 3.88 26.92 -15.84
C GLU A 216 3.92 27.95 -16.97
N ASN A 217 3.99 29.23 -16.60
CA ASN A 217 4.32 30.28 -17.53
C ASN A 217 5.84 30.38 -17.64
N LYS A 218 6.34 30.30 -18.88
CA LYS A 218 7.76 30.46 -19.19
C LYS A 218 7.95 31.76 -19.98
N PHE A 219 8.74 32.67 -19.42
CA PHE A 219 9.26 33.85 -20.11
C PHE A 219 10.56 33.45 -20.85
N LEU A 220 10.63 33.76 -22.15
CA LEU A 220 11.73 33.37 -23.05
C LEU A 220 12.05 31.86 -23.07
N GLY A 221 11.13 31.00 -22.63
CA GLY A 221 11.33 29.54 -22.57
C GLY A 221 12.18 29.05 -21.39
N ILE A 222 12.80 29.95 -20.62
CA ILE A 222 13.80 29.60 -19.59
C ILE A 222 13.38 30.12 -18.20
N PHE A 223 12.75 31.29 -18.11
CA PHE A 223 12.41 31.91 -16.83
C PHE A 223 10.97 31.57 -16.42
N LYS A 224 10.80 30.88 -15.29
CA LYS A 224 9.48 30.58 -14.72
C LYS A 224 8.90 31.82 -14.04
N PHE A 225 7.69 32.23 -14.40
CA PHE A 225 6.99 33.31 -13.69
C PHE A 225 5.48 33.03 -13.57
N GLY A 226 5.11 32.30 -12.51
CA GLY A 226 3.73 31.96 -12.17
C GLY A 226 3.17 30.73 -12.91
N THR A 227 1.98 30.31 -12.51
CA THR A 227 1.19 29.25 -13.15
C THR A 227 -0.11 29.82 -13.70
N LYS A 228 -0.66 29.18 -14.73
CA LYS A 228 -2.01 29.46 -15.24
C LYS A 228 -2.83 28.17 -15.29
N LYS A 229 -4.15 28.28 -15.09
CA LYS A 229 -5.07 27.17 -15.33
C LYS A 229 -5.06 26.84 -16.83
N ALA A 230 -4.64 25.64 -17.15
CA ALA A 230 -4.64 25.06 -18.47
C ALA A 230 -5.62 23.88 -18.47
N PHE A 231 -6.70 23.98 -19.25
CA PHE A 231 -7.80 23.02 -19.27
C PHE A 231 -8.51 22.88 -17.91
N PHE A 232 -9.73 23.41 -17.82
CA PHE A 232 -10.56 23.38 -16.62
C PHE A 232 -12.00 23.01 -16.99
N LYS A 233 -12.68 22.35 -16.05
CA LYS A 233 -14.08 21.93 -16.17
C LYS A 233 -14.76 22.08 -14.82
N ASN A 234 -16.03 22.48 -14.86
CA ASN A 234 -16.87 22.61 -13.68
C ASN A 234 -17.88 21.47 -13.60
N TYR A 235 -18.11 20.96 -12.40
CA TYR A 235 -19.09 19.92 -12.13
C TYR A 235 -19.96 20.29 -10.94
N SER A 236 -21.24 19.90 -10.97
CA SER A 236 -22.15 20.07 -9.84
C SER A 236 -22.20 18.80 -8.98
N LEU A 237 -22.16 19.00 -7.66
CA LEU A 237 -22.37 17.98 -6.63
C LEU A 237 -23.86 17.79 -6.28
N GLY A 238 -24.75 18.62 -6.86
CA GLY A 238 -26.16 18.65 -6.50
C GLY A 238 -26.38 19.05 -5.04
N ASN A 239 -27.26 18.33 -4.35
CA ASN A 239 -27.63 18.64 -2.96
C ASN A 239 -26.58 18.19 -1.92
N ASN A 240 -25.61 17.36 -2.32
CA ASN A 240 -24.61 16.82 -1.40
C ASN A 240 -23.25 17.51 -1.61
N ARG A 241 -22.85 18.39 -0.70
CA ARG A 241 -21.59 19.14 -0.82
C ARG A 241 -20.35 18.34 -0.44
N THR A 242 -20.49 17.15 0.15
CA THR A 242 -19.34 16.38 0.63
C THR A 242 -18.99 15.22 -0.29
N GLU A 243 -19.84 14.90 -1.28
CA GLU A 243 -19.65 13.75 -2.15
C GLU A 243 -20.03 14.04 -3.62
N ILE A 244 -19.31 13.44 -4.56
CA ILE A 244 -19.60 13.48 -6.00
C ILE A 244 -20.40 12.22 -6.40
N SER A 245 -21.42 12.40 -7.23
CA SER A 245 -22.19 11.27 -7.76
C SER A 245 -21.37 10.40 -8.72
N LYS A 246 -21.74 9.13 -8.87
CA LYS A 246 -21.11 8.22 -9.83
C LYS A 246 -21.17 8.74 -11.27
N GLN A 247 -22.29 9.36 -11.65
CA GLN A 247 -22.48 9.93 -13.00
C GLN A 247 -21.53 11.10 -13.25
N THR A 248 -21.48 12.04 -12.29
CA THR A 248 -20.58 13.20 -12.37
C THR A 248 -19.11 12.78 -12.37
N LEU A 249 -18.76 11.76 -11.57
CA LEU A 249 -17.40 11.22 -11.55
C LEU A 249 -17.03 10.54 -12.87
N ALA A 250 -17.94 9.81 -13.50
CA ALA A 250 -17.71 9.21 -14.81
C ALA A 250 -17.46 10.28 -15.90
N GLN A 251 -18.22 11.38 -15.85
CA GLN A 251 -18.02 12.51 -16.75
C GLN A 251 -16.65 13.17 -16.53
N LEU A 252 -16.30 13.46 -15.27
CA LEU A 252 -14.99 14.01 -14.90
C LEU A 252 -13.86 13.13 -15.41
N ARG A 253 -14.01 11.81 -15.24
CA ARG A 253 -13.04 10.86 -15.75
C ARG A 253 -12.88 10.95 -17.26
N LYS A 254 -13.97 11.00 -18.01
CA LYS A 254 -13.91 11.14 -19.47
C LYS A 254 -13.23 12.44 -19.88
N ASP A 255 -13.58 13.55 -19.24
CA ASP A 255 -13.07 14.88 -19.59
C ASP A 255 -11.56 15.04 -19.33
N PHE A 256 -11.04 14.39 -18.30
CA PHE A 256 -9.61 14.39 -17.97
C PHE A 256 -8.86 13.14 -18.48
N ASN A 257 -9.47 12.37 -19.39
CA ASN A 257 -8.94 11.14 -19.97
C ASN A 257 -8.47 10.10 -18.93
N LEU A 258 -9.29 9.89 -17.92
CA LEU A 258 -9.11 8.98 -16.79
C LEU A 258 -9.87 7.65 -17.01
N THR A 259 -9.89 7.07 -18.22
CA THR A 259 -10.67 5.84 -18.54
C THR A 259 -9.82 4.68 -19.08
N LYS A 260 -10.19 3.43 -18.73
CA LYS A 260 -9.65 2.17 -19.27
C LYS A 260 -10.83 1.34 -19.82
N THR A 261 -10.82 0.95 -21.08
CA THR A 261 -11.95 0.37 -21.84
C THR A 261 -12.40 -1.01 -21.30
N ASN A 262 -13.71 -1.13 -20.99
CA ASN A 262 -14.54 -2.35 -20.81
C ASN A 262 -15.20 -2.61 -19.45
N GLY A 263 -15.86 -1.60 -18.88
CA GLY A 263 -17.08 -1.84 -18.10
C GLY A 263 -16.87 -2.28 -16.64
N ILE A 264 -16.96 -1.28 -15.76
CA ILE A 264 -17.05 -1.38 -14.30
C ILE A 264 -15.80 -1.94 -13.62
N ASP A 265 -14.82 -1.06 -13.44
CA ASP A 265 -13.93 -1.16 -12.29
C ASP A 265 -13.49 0.26 -11.87
N ASP A 266 -13.58 0.56 -10.57
CA ASP A 266 -13.03 1.77 -9.94
C ASP A 266 -11.60 1.51 -9.53
N THR A 267 -10.83 1.04 -10.49
CA THR A 267 -9.41 0.92 -10.38
C THR A 267 -8.82 2.27 -10.65
N PHE A 268 -8.21 2.74 -9.61
CA PHE A 268 -7.27 3.83 -9.55
C PHE A 268 -5.98 3.51 -10.34
N PHE A 269 -6.15 3.05 -11.58
CA PHE A 269 -5.26 3.05 -12.74
C PHE A 269 -4.20 1.95 -12.79
N TYR A 270 -4.58 0.87 -13.46
CA TYR A 270 -3.80 -0.27 -13.92
C TYR A 270 -2.56 0.06 -14.79
N ASP A 271 -1.43 0.23 -14.14
CA ASP A 271 -0.20 -0.45 -14.53
C ASP A 271 0.49 -0.80 -13.22
N ASP A 272 1.34 -1.82 -13.17
CA ASP A 272 2.12 -2.05 -11.95
C ASP A 272 2.87 -0.76 -11.56
N ASP A 273 3.33 0.01 -12.55
CA ASP A 273 3.98 1.31 -12.39
C ASP A 273 3.05 2.39 -11.78
N ALA A 274 1.76 2.42 -12.13
CA ALA A 274 0.83 3.45 -11.65
C ALA A 274 0.31 3.19 -10.22
N PHE A 275 0.22 1.92 -9.80
CA PHE A 275 0.03 1.57 -8.38
C PHE A 275 1.24 2.03 -7.56
N LEU A 276 2.44 1.77 -8.09
CA LEU A 276 3.69 2.06 -7.41
C LEU A 276 3.89 3.55 -7.22
N ASP A 277 3.62 4.37 -8.24
CA ASP A 277 3.66 5.83 -8.11
C ASP A 277 2.69 6.36 -7.04
N MET A 278 1.48 5.79 -6.95
CA MET A 278 0.47 6.24 -6.00
C MET A 278 0.81 5.82 -4.57
N GLU A 279 1.22 4.58 -4.34
CA GLU A 279 1.55 4.10 -3.01
C GLU A 279 2.87 4.70 -2.52
N ILE A 280 3.87 4.84 -3.39
CA ILE A 280 5.11 5.56 -3.09
C ILE A 280 4.82 7.00 -2.71
N LYS A 281 3.93 7.70 -3.42
CA LYS A 281 3.49 9.05 -3.03
C LYS A 281 2.70 9.05 -1.71
N THR A 282 1.77 8.11 -1.54
CA THR A 282 0.92 8.00 -0.34
C THR A 282 1.75 7.75 0.90
N TYR A 283 2.77 6.91 0.78
CA TYR A 283 3.69 6.58 1.86
C TYR A 283 5.03 7.32 1.77
N LYS A 284 5.18 8.34 0.93
CA LYS A 284 6.44 9.08 0.70
C LYS A 284 7.12 9.48 2.01
N LYS A 285 6.36 10.13 2.90
CA LYS A 285 6.86 10.58 4.21
C LYS A 285 7.34 9.40 5.08
N LEU A 286 6.60 8.29 5.04
CA LEU A 286 6.93 7.09 5.80
C LEU A 286 8.18 6.40 5.22
N ILE A 287 8.24 6.24 3.90
CA ILE A 287 9.40 5.68 3.19
C ILE A 287 10.64 6.54 3.49
N TYR A 288 10.51 7.87 3.53
CA TYR A 288 11.59 8.77 3.95
C TYR A 288 12.02 8.54 5.40
N GLN A 289 11.09 8.49 6.35
CA GLN A 289 11.44 8.27 7.75
C GLN A 289 12.19 6.94 7.95
N LEU A 290 11.82 5.91 7.18
CA LEU A 290 12.50 4.61 7.19
C LEU A 290 13.90 4.62 6.55
N SER A 291 14.31 5.69 5.84
CA SER A 291 15.69 5.82 5.34
C SER A 291 16.68 6.25 6.42
N LYS A 292 16.21 6.94 7.47
CA LYS A 292 17.04 7.53 8.55
C LYS A 292 17.40 6.56 9.67
N THR A 293 17.02 5.31 9.55
CA THR A 293 17.16 4.24 10.56
C THR A 293 17.69 2.99 9.92
#